data_AF-A0A2A2QYP3-F1
#
_entry.id   AF-A0A2A2QYP3-F1
#
_cell.length_a   1.000
_cell.length_b   1.000
_cell.length_c   1.000
_cell.angle_alpha   90.00
_cell.angle_beta   90.00
_cell.angle_gamma   90.00
#
_symmetry.space_group_name_H-M   'P 1'
#
loop_
_entity.id
_entity.type
_entity.pdbx_description
1 polymer ?
#
loop_
_entity_poly.entity_id
_entity_poly.type
_entity_poly.pdbx_seq_one_letter_code
_entity_poly.pdbx_strand_id
1 'polypeptide(L)'
;MESPYLPPASPETPDPDRARKRRFWKRMIWAAAIGLLLPPVIGVAGTVIGMLRAFSELAATGGADPEQLAKPIATSLIATLFGLLFCVPSGIVLILSIIRFRACAPLAAKERPTDSKPPITSP
;
A
#
# COMPACT_ATOMS: atom_id res chain seq x y z
N MET A 1 12.16 -45.48 -34.20
CA MET A 1 12.72 -45.58 -32.83
C MET A 1 13.80 -44.52 -32.64
N GLU A 2 13.43 -43.24 -32.65
CA GLU A 2 14.18 -42.16 -31.98
C GLU A 2 13.36 -40.90 -32.18
N SER A 3 12.45 -40.67 -31.23
CA SER A 3 11.77 -39.39 -31.12
C SER A 3 12.83 -38.35 -30.74
N PRO A 4 13.02 -37.28 -31.53
CA PRO A 4 13.92 -36.19 -31.17
C PRO A 4 13.65 -35.75 -29.73
N TYR A 5 14.67 -35.84 -28.89
CA TYR A 5 14.59 -35.51 -27.47
C TYR A 5 14.27 -34.02 -27.35
N LEU A 6 13.01 -33.67 -27.08
CA LEU A 6 12.67 -32.31 -26.67
C LEU A 6 13.24 -32.13 -25.26
N PRO A 7 14.16 -31.18 -25.04
CA PRO A 7 14.60 -30.88 -23.69
C PRO A 7 13.38 -30.55 -22.84
N PRO A 8 13.26 -31.07 -21.61
CA PRO A 8 12.21 -30.61 -20.70
C PRO A 8 12.35 -29.09 -20.61
N ALA A 9 11.23 -28.37 -20.79
CA ALA A 9 11.18 -26.91 -20.82
C ALA A 9 12.26 -26.33 -19.90
N SER A 10 13.29 -25.75 -20.53
CA SER A 10 14.48 -25.21 -19.88
C SER A 10 14.07 -24.45 -18.61
N PRO A 11 14.82 -24.53 -17.50
CA PRO A 11 14.49 -23.82 -16.27
C PRO A 11 14.16 -22.38 -16.64
N GLU A 12 12.89 -22.01 -16.43
CA GLU A 12 12.26 -20.82 -17.00
C GLU A 12 13.20 -19.62 -16.89
N THR A 13 13.79 -19.17 -18.01
CA THR A 13 14.66 -18.00 -17.97
C THR A 13 13.81 -16.82 -17.50
N PRO A 14 14.26 -16.05 -16.50
CA PRO A 14 13.43 -14.98 -15.93
C PRO A 14 13.08 -13.95 -17.00
N ASP A 15 11.86 -14.04 -17.52
CA ASP A 15 11.35 -13.09 -18.50
C ASP A 15 11.50 -11.65 -17.96
N PRO A 16 12.30 -10.80 -18.64
CA PRO A 16 12.61 -9.45 -18.18
C PRO A 16 11.36 -8.55 -18.08
N ASP A 17 10.30 -8.82 -18.85
CA ASP A 17 9.08 -8.03 -18.84
C ASP A 17 8.24 -8.28 -17.59
N ARG A 18 8.12 -9.55 -17.17
CA ARG A 18 7.49 -9.92 -15.88
C ARG A 18 8.27 -9.34 -14.70
N ALA A 19 9.60 -9.34 -14.77
CA ALA A 19 10.45 -8.72 -13.75
C ALA A 19 10.22 -7.20 -13.66
N ARG A 20 10.10 -6.50 -14.79
CA ARG A 20 9.83 -5.05 -14.84
C ARG A 20 8.44 -4.70 -14.31
N LYS A 21 7.41 -5.44 -14.73
CA LYS A 21 6.02 -5.26 -14.28
C LYS A 21 5.87 -5.52 -12.79
N ARG A 22 6.52 -6.56 -12.25
CA ARG A 22 6.52 -6.87 -10.81
C ARG A 22 7.19 -5.78 -9.97
N ARG A 23 8.29 -5.18 -10.44
CA ARG A 23 8.95 -4.06 -9.74
C ARG A 23 8.06 -2.81 -9.70
N PHE A 24 7.38 -2.49 -10.80
CA PHE A 24 6.44 -1.38 -10.87
C PHE A 24 5.28 -1.55 -9.88
N TRP A 25 4.62 -2.71 -9.90
CA TRP A 25 3.52 -3.03 -8.99
C TRP A 25 3.94 -3.02 -7.52
N LYS A 26 5.11 -3.57 -7.21
CA LYS A 26 5.67 -3.49 -5.85
C LYS A 26 5.90 -2.04 -5.42
N ARG A 27 6.56 -1.23 -6.26
CA ARG A 27 6.81 0.20 -5.96
C ARG A 27 5.50 0.96 -5.70
N MET A 28 4.48 0.71 -6.50
CA MET A 28 3.16 1.34 -6.35
C MET A 28 2.45 0.92 -5.06
N ILE A 29 2.51 -0.37 -4.70
CA ILE A 29 1.96 -0.88 -3.43
C ILE A 29 2.72 -0.28 -2.24
N TRP A 30 4.06 -0.25 -2.29
CA TRP A 30 4.88 0.35 -1.23
C TRP A 30 4.59 1.85 -1.07
N ALA A 31 4.46 2.60 -2.16
CA ALA A 31 4.10 4.02 -2.12
C ALA A 31 2.72 4.25 -1.47
N ALA A 32 1.71 3.46 -1.86
CA ALA A 32 0.37 3.55 -1.28
C ALA A 32 0.33 3.14 0.20
N ALA A 33 1.13 2.14 0.59
CA ALA A 33 1.26 1.72 1.98
C ALA A 33 1.87 2.81 2.86
N ILE A 34 2.94 3.46 2.37
CA ILE A 34 3.58 4.59 3.05
C ILE A 34 2.60 5.76 3.19
N GLY A 35 1.87 6.09 2.12
CA GLY A 35 0.85 7.13 2.13
C GLY A 35 -0.35 6.83 3.03
N LEU A 36 -0.58 5.56 3.41
CA LEU A 36 -1.61 5.19 4.38
C LEU A 36 -1.10 5.29 5.83
N LEU A 37 0.15 4.91 6.08
CA LEU A 37 0.74 4.83 7.43
C LEU A 37 1.25 6.18 7.96
N LEU A 38 1.88 7.00 7.12
CA LEU A 38 2.53 8.24 7.59
C LEU A 38 1.54 9.36 7.98
N PRO A 39 0.50 9.68 7.20
CA PRO A 39 -0.35 10.84 7.49
C PRO A 39 -1.06 10.81 8.86
N PRO A 40 -1.62 9.67 9.33
CA PRO A 40 -2.21 9.59 10.66
C PRO A 40 -1.20 9.83 11.78
N VAL A 41 0.01 9.28 11.65
CA VAL A 41 1.08 9.45 12.65
C VAL A 41 1.52 10.91 12.74
N ILE A 42 1.64 11.58 11.59
CA ILE A 42 1.94 13.02 11.53
C ILE A 42 0.80 13.84 12.14
N GLY A 43 -0.46 13.48 11.90
CA GLY A 43 -1.62 14.14 12.49
C GLY A 43 -1.62 14.06 14.02
N VAL A 44 -1.34 12.88 14.58
CA VAL A 44 -1.22 12.68 16.04
C VAL A 44 -0.04 13.47 16.61
N ALA A 45 1.12 13.51 15.93
CA ALA A 45 2.23 14.35 16.38
C ALA A 45 1.84 15.85 16.41
N GLY A 46 1.06 16.30 15.42
CA GLY A 46 0.52 17.67 15.39
C GLY A 46 -0.39 18.00 16.56
N THR A 47 -1.22 17.04 17.02
CA THR A 47 -2.08 17.27 18.20
C THR A 47 -1.27 17.40 19.48
N VAL A 48 -0.22 16.60 19.63
CA VAL A 48 0.69 16.65 20.79
C VAL A 48 1.39 18.01 20.84
N ILE A 49 1.88 18.51 19.71
CA ILE A 49 2.55 19.82 19.64
C ILE A 49 1.59 20.96 20.01
N GLY A 50 0.35 20.94 19.50
CA GLY A 50 -0.62 22.00 19.81
C GLY A 50 -1.05 21.98 21.28
N MET A 51 -1.22 20.80 21.88
CA MET A 51 -1.49 20.69 23.32
C MET A 51 -0.29 21.11 24.17
N LEU A 52 0.94 20.79 23.75
CA LEU A 52 2.14 21.23 24.44
C LEU A 52 2.22 22.76 24.50
N ARG A 53 1.86 23.44 23.40
CA ARG A 53 1.77 24.91 23.36
C ARG A 53 0.70 25.45 24.30
N ALA A 54 -0.48 24.84 24.33
CA ALA A 54 -1.56 25.22 25.25
C ALA A 54 -1.11 25.17 26.72
N PHE A 55 -0.41 24.11 27.12
CA PHE A 55 0.12 23.97 28.48
C PHE A 55 1.26 24.94 28.78
N SER A 56 2.11 25.23 27.78
CA SER A 56 3.18 26.22 27.92
C SER A 56 2.62 27.63 28.13
N GLU A 57 1.54 28.01 27.43
CA GLU A 57 0.89 29.30 27.63
C GLU A 57 0.24 29.38 29.03
N LEU A 58 -0.40 28.30 29.49
CA LEU A 58 -0.91 28.20 30.87
C LEU A 58 0.17 28.42 31.92
N ALA A 59 1.32 27.78 31.73
CA ALA A 59 2.43 27.88 32.66
C ALA A 59 3.02 29.30 32.70
N ALA A 60 2.96 30.03 31.58
CA ALA A 60 3.47 31.39 31.49
C ALA A 60 2.53 32.44 32.10
N THR A 61 1.21 32.27 31.93
CA THR A 61 0.22 33.24 32.42
C THR A 61 -0.20 33.00 33.87
N GLY A 62 0.06 31.81 34.42
CA GLY A 62 -0.29 31.46 35.80
C GLY A 62 -1.79 31.35 36.06
N GLY A 63 -2.63 31.48 35.02
CA GLY A 63 -4.08 31.45 35.09
C GLY A 63 -4.68 30.86 33.81
N ALA A 64 -5.68 29.98 33.98
CA ALA A 64 -6.33 29.31 32.87
C ALA A 64 -7.40 30.20 32.24
N ASP A 65 -6.99 31.17 31.41
CA ASP A 65 -7.93 31.89 30.56
C ASP A 65 -8.45 30.95 29.46
N PRO A 66 -9.76 30.65 29.42
CA PRO A 66 -10.33 29.69 28.48
C PRO A 66 -10.19 30.15 27.02
N GLU A 67 -10.11 31.45 26.78
CA GLU A 67 -9.94 32.02 25.43
C GLU A 67 -8.54 31.76 24.87
N GLN A 68 -7.50 31.82 25.72
CA GLN A 68 -6.12 31.53 25.32
C GLN A 68 -5.93 30.04 25.03
N LEU A 69 -6.58 29.18 25.81
CA LEU A 69 -6.58 27.72 25.62
C LEU A 69 -7.30 27.25 24.35
N ALA A 70 -8.40 27.90 23.96
CA ALA A 70 -9.25 27.42 22.89
C ALA A 70 -8.54 27.40 21.52
N LYS A 71 -7.66 28.39 21.26
CA LYS A 71 -6.91 28.53 20.00
C LYS A 71 -5.97 27.35 19.69
N PRO A 72 -5.02 26.98 20.58
CA PRO A 72 -4.11 25.88 20.32
C PRO A 72 -4.84 24.52 20.25
N ILE A 73 -5.91 24.32 21.04
CA ILE A 73 -6.75 23.11 20.98
C ILE A 73 -7.43 22.97 19.61
N ALA A 74 -8.02 24.05 19.10
CA ALA A 74 -8.64 24.05 17.77
C ALA A 74 -7.61 23.74 16.67
N THR A 75 -6.40 24.28 16.80
CA THR A 75 -5.30 24.03 15.86
C THR A 75 -4.88 22.55 15.86
N SER A 76 -4.86 21.89 17.02
CA SER A 76 -4.62 20.45 17.15
C SER A 76 -5.68 19.62 16.41
N LEU A 77 -6.96 19.96 16.52
CA LEU A 77 -8.04 19.24 15.85
C LEU A 77 -7.94 19.33 14.32
N ILE A 78 -7.52 20.49 13.81
CA ILE A 78 -7.28 20.71 12.39
C ILE A 78 -6.13 19.83 11.87
N ALA A 79 -5.06 19.64 12.65
CA ALA A 79 -3.95 18.74 12.29
C ALA A 79 -4.42 17.29 12.09
N THR A 80 -5.35 16.81 12.94
CA THR A 80 -5.98 15.49 12.79
C THR A 80 -6.83 15.41 11.53
N LEU A 81 -7.61 16.45 11.25
CA LEU A 81 -8.46 16.52 10.06
C LEU A 81 -7.60 16.39 8.80
N PHE A 82 -6.47 17.10 8.72
CA PHE A 82 -5.54 17.01 7.60
C PHE A 82 -4.91 15.61 7.48
N GLY A 83 -4.46 15.01 8.58
CA GLY A 83 -3.92 13.65 8.56
C GLY A 83 -4.91 12.61 8.03
N LEU A 84 -6.20 12.74 8.41
CA LEU A 84 -7.27 11.86 7.94
C LEU A 84 -7.61 12.13 6.46
N LEU A 85 -7.62 13.41 6.04
CA LEU A 85 -7.89 13.83 4.66
C LEU A 85 -6.92 13.19 3.66
N PHE A 86 -5.64 13.02 4.04
CA PHE A 86 -4.63 12.34 3.22
C PHE A 86 -4.65 10.81 3.36
N CYS A 87 -5.05 10.29 4.53
CA CYS A 87 -5.13 8.85 4.79
C CYS A 87 -6.19 8.15 3.93
N VAL A 88 -7.40 8.71 3.86
CA VAL A 88 -8.54 8.14 3.11
C VAL A 88 -8.23 7.90 1.62
N PRO A 89 -7.75 8.89 0.84
CA PRO A 89 -7.45 8.69 -0.57
C PRO A 89 -6.31 7.69 -0.78
N SER A 90 -5.29 7.68 0.09
CA SER A 90 -4.19 6.71 -0.01
C SER A 90 -4.68 5.27 0.25
N GLY A 91 -5.61 5.10 1.18
CA GLY A 91 -6.29 3.81 1.41
C GLY A 91 -7.10 3.35 0.20
N ILE A 92 -7.86 4.25 -0.43
CA ILE A 92 -8.63 3.94 -1.66
C ILE A 92 -7.69 3.48 -2.78
N VAL A 93 -6.57 4.18 -3.01
CA VAL A 93 -5.58 3.80 -4.02
C VAL A 93 -4.96 2.44 -3.71
N LEU A 94 -4.60 2.16 -2.45
CA LEU A 94 -4.06 0.87 -2.03
C LEU A 94 -5.06 -0.27 -2.33
N ILE A 95 -6.33 -0.09 -1.95
CA ILE A 95 -7.39 -1.07 -2.14
C ILE A 95 -7.64 -1.33 -3.63
N LEU A 96 -7.75 -0.28 -4.45
CA LEU A 96 -7.90 -0.42 -5.91
C LEU A 96 -6.70 -1.13 -6.55
N SER A 97 -5.48 -0.82 -6.11
CA SER A 97 -4.25 -1.46 -6.57
C SER A 97 -4.28 -2.96 -6.24
N ILE A 98 -4.62 -3.35 -5.01
CA ILE A 98 -4.70 -4.77 -4.61
C ILE A 98 -5.80 -5.52 -5.39
N ILE A 99 -6.98 -4.92 -5.56
CA ILE A 99 -8.10 -5.55 -6.30
C ILE A 99 -7.68 -5.80 -7.76
N ARG A 100 -7.05 -4.81 -8.40
CA ARG A 100 -6.55 -4.94 -9.78
C ARG A 100 -5.40 -5.95 -9.89
N PHE A 101 -4.55 -6.06 -8.88
CA PHE A 101 -3.49 -7.06 -8.85
C PHE A 101 -4.05 -8.48 -8.73
N ARG A 102 -5.03 -8.69 -7.85
CA ARG A 102 -5.72 -9.98 -7.69
C ARG A 102 -6.47 -10.39 -8.96
N ALA A 103 -7.11 -9.45 -9.65
CA ALA A 103 -7.80 -9.70 -10.91
C ALA A 103 -6.86 -10.07 -12.08
N CYS A 104 -5.57 -9.76 -12.01
CA CYS A 104 -4.58 -10.06 -13.05
C CYS A 104 -3.85 -11.40 -12.85
N ALA A 105 -4.01 -12.06 -11.70
CA ALA A 105 -3.45 -13.38 -11.41
C ALA A 105 -3.99 -14.57 -12.26
N PRO A 106 -5.25 -14.60 -12.75
CA PRO A 106 -5.79 -15.80 -13.41
C PRO A 106 -5.30 -16.02 -14.85
N LEU A 107 -4.68 -15.02 -15.49
CA LEU A 107 -4.20 -15.16 -16.88
C LEU A 107 -2.87 -15.93 -16.98
N ALA A 108 -2.04 -15.88 -15.93
CA ALA A 108 -0.81 -16.66 -15.87
C ALA A 108 -1.05 -18.18 -15.72
N ALA A 109 -2.26 -18.58 -15.31
CA ALA A 109 -2.66 -19.98 -15.24
C ALA A 109 -3.24 -20.51 -16.56
N LYS A 110 -3.74 -19.62 -17.43
CA LYS A 110 -4.39 -19.99 -18.70
C LYS A 110 -3.39 -20.16 -19.86
N GLU A 111 -2.19 -19.59 -19.74
CA GLU A 111 -1.07 -19.81 -20.67
C GLU A 111 -0.26 -21.08 -20.37
N ARG A 112 -0.78 -22.02 -19.55
CA ARG A 112 -0.33 -23.41 -19.63
C ARG A 112 -1.20 -24.12 -20.68
N PRO A 113 -0.76 -24.21 -21.95
CA PRO A 113 -1.31 -25.22 -22.83
C PRO A 113 -0.96 -26.58 -22.21
N THR A 114 -1.90 -27.14 -21.45
CA THR A 114 -2.16 -28.57 -21.48
C THR A 114 -2.68 -28.90 -22.89
N ASP A 115 -1.78 -28.89 -23.86
CA ASP A 115 -1.95 -29.49 -25.17
C ASP A 115 -0.93 -30.64 -25.20
N SER A 116 -1.28 -31.93 -25.17
CA SER A 116 -2.52 -32.60 -25.54
C SER A 116 -2.66 -33.91 -24.74
N LYS A 117 -3.83 -34.10 -24.09
CA LYS A 117 -4.54 -35.32 -23.65
C LYS A 117 -3.81 -36.68 -23.40
N PRO A 118 -4.12 -37.38 -22.26
CA PRO A 118 -3.99 -38.84 -22.06
C PRO A 118 -5.31 -39.58 -22.44
N PRO A 119 -5.52 -40.91 -22.32
CA PRO A 119 -4.70 -42.14 -22.35
C PRO A 119 -5.11 -43.05 -23.56
N ILE A 120 -4.61 -44.29 -23.68
CA ILE A 120 -5.22 -45.64 -23.95
C ILE A 120 -4.32 -46.58 -24.79
N THR A 121 -4.10 -47.78 -24.20
CA THR A 121 -3.89 -49.12 -24.80
C THR A 121 -2.62 -49.46 -25.60
N SER A 122 -1.82 -50.31 -24.95
CA SER A 122 -1.13 -51.55 -25.36
C SER A 122 -1.38 -52.10 -26.79
N PRO A 123 -0.50 -52.98 -27.31
CA PRO A 123 -0.26 -54.32 -26.77
C PRO A 123 1.13 -54.56 -26.17
#